data_AF-A0A318UAS3-F1
#
_entry.id   AF-A0A318UAS3-F1
#
_cell.length_a   1.000
_cell.length_b   1.000
_cell.length_c   1.000
_cell.angle_alpha   90.00
_cell.angle_beta   90.00
_cell.angle_gamma   90.00
#
_symmetry.space_group_name_H-M   'P 1'
#
loop_
_entity.id
_entity.type
_entity.pdbx_description
1 polymer ?
#
loop_
_entity_poly.entity_id
_entity_poly.type
_entity_poly.pdbx_seq_one_letter_code
_entity_poly.pdbx_strand_id
1 'polypeptide(L)'
;MNLQIAIKDLCAYNFKANTCLLTSVRDRSSTDLLQQLHLNFEEINTGIQDVLSADGKSSQMGGQELDDLVSSSRALLGYVEVLSEEQLREEVPYSLPSEGEVKMSRYDRIKQIIVYSTYRRGLVQLFF
;
A
#
# COMPACT_ATOMS: atom_id res chain seq x y z
N MET A 1 0.73 -11.90 20.61
CA MET A 1 0.86 -10.59 19.93
C MET A 1 -0.49 -10.31 19.29
N ASN A 2 -1.10 -9.16 19.57
CA ASN A 2 -2.39 -8.79 18.99
C ASN A 2 -2.15 -8.36 17.52
N LEU A 3 -2.60 -9.18 16.57
CA LEU A 3 -2.37 -8.95 15.13
C LEU A 3 -3.02 -7.65 14.65
N GLN A 4 -4.17 -7.29 15.25
CA GLN A 4 -4.91 -6.07 14.95
C GLN A 4 -4.09 -4.83 15.30
N ILE A 5 -3.46 -4.78 16.48
CA ILE A 5 -2.61 -3.65 16.89
C ILE A 5 -1.40 -3.56 15.96
N ALA A 6 -0.71 -4.68 15.75
CA ALA A 6 0.50 -4.73 14.94
C ALA A 6 0.26 -4.26 13.49
N ILE A 7 -0.83 -4.71 12.85
CA ILE A 7 -1.10 -4.33 11.47
C ILE A 7 -1.58 -2.88 11.35
N LYS A 8 -2.34 -2.37 12.33
CA LYS A 8 -2.75 -0.96 12.39
C LYS A 8 -1.54 -0.04 12.48
N ASP A 9 -0.59 -0.35 13.36
CA ASP A 9 0.64 0.42 13.51
C ASP A 9 1.48 0.41 12.22
N LEU A 10 1.57 -0.74 11.55
CA LEU A 10 2.26 -0.85 10.26
C LEU A 10 1.57 -0.02 9.16
N CYS A 11 0.24 -0.07 9.06
CA CYS A 11 -0.51 0.73 8.09
C CYS A 11 -0.39 2.23 8.38
N ALA A 12 -0.46 2.63 9.66
CA ALA A 12 -0.32 4.02 10.09
C ALA A 12 1.09 4.55 9.77
N TYR A 13 2.13 3.75 10.06
CA TYR A 13 3.49 4.05 9.64
C TYR A 13 3.59 4.23 8.12
N ASN A 14 3.02 3.31 7.34
CA ASN A 14 3.09 3.35 5.88
C ASN A 14 2.42 4.60 5.30
N PHE A 15 1.21 4.95 5.79
CA PHE A 15 0.50 6.16 5.40
C PHE A 15 1.31 7.42 5.71
N LYS A 16 1.86 7.52 6.93
CA LYS A 16 2.69 8.66 7.32
C LYS A 16 3.95 8.77 6.47
N ALA A 17 4.64 7.65 6.21
CA ALA A 17 5.85 7.63 5.40
C ALA A 17 5.59 8.04 3.95
N ASN A 18 4.50 7.57 3.34
CA ASN A 18 4.10 7.98 1.98
C ASN A 18 3.72 9.46 1.92
N THR A 19 3.04 9.98 2.96
CA THR A 19 2.73 11.40 3.05
C THR A 19 3.99 12.25 3.10
N CYS A 20 4.98 11.85 3.93
CA CYS A 20 6.27 12.54 4.00
C CYS A 20 7.02 12.49 2.66
N LEU A 21 7.01 11.35 1.97
CA LEU A 21 7.61 11.24 0.64
C LEU A 21 6.96 12.22 -0.33
N LEU A 22 5.62 12.21 -0.43
CA LEU A 22 4.88 13.10 -1.32
C LEU A 22 5.24 14.57 -1.09
N THR A 23 5.27 15.01 0.18
CA THR A 23 5.69 16.38 0.53
C THR A 23 7.11 16.67 0.05
N SER A 24 8.07 15.76 0.33
CA SER A 24 9.47 15.96 -0.06
C SER A 24 9.69 16.03 -1.57
N VAL A 25 8.91 15.26 -2.33
CA VAL A 25 8.97 15.17 -3.79
C VAL A 25 8.33 16.39 -4.43
N ARG A 26 7.15 16.84 -3.95
CA ARG A 26 6.47 18.05 -4.47
C ARG A 26 7.34 19.29 -4.41
N ASP A 27 8.19 19.39 -3.39
CA ASP A 27 9.06 20.55 -3.20
C ASP A 27 10.29 20.54 -4.12
N ARG A 28 10.59 19.42 -4.82
CA ARG A 28 11.92 19.18 -5.44
C ARG A 28 11.91 18.59 -6.85
N SER A 29 10.78 18.17 -7.40
CA SER A 29 10.79 17.23 -8.53
C SER A 29 10.48 17.85 -9.90
N SER A 30 11.17 17.34 -10.92
CA SER A 30 10.82 17.50 -12.34
C SER A 30 9.73 16.50 -12.76
N THR A 31 9.10 16.73 -13.91
CA THR A 31 8.07 15.83 -14.47
C THR A 31 8.58 14.39 -14.65
N ASP A 32 9.82 14.22 -15.12
CA ASP A 32 10.41 12.89 -15.34
C ASP A 32 10.58 12.09 -14.04
N LEU A 33 10.96 12.78 -12.96
CA LEU A 33 11.10 12.16 -11.64
C LEU A 33 9.74 11.74 -11.09
N LEU A 34 8.70 12.55 -11.28
CA LEU A 34 7.33 12.18 -10.91
C LEU A 34 6.86 10.92 -11.65
N GLN A 35 7.16 10.81 -12.95
CA GLN A 35 6.81 9.63 -13.74
C GLN A 35 7.56 8.37 -13.29
N GLN A 36 8.86 8.48 -12.96
CA GLN A 36 9.60 7.35 -12.40
C GLN A 36 9.07 6.91 -11.04
N LEU A 37 8.65 7.87 -10.20
CA LEU A 37 8.03 7.57 -8.91
C LEU A 37 6.69 6.86 -9.10
N HIS A 38 5.89 7.26 -10.08
CA HIS A 38 4.64 6.57 -10.39
C HIS A 38 4.87 5.08 -10.71
N LEU A 39 5.74 4.77 -11.68
CA LEU A 39 6.10 3.40 -12.02
C LEU A 39 6.69 2.64 -10.83
N ASN A 40 7.37 3.35 -9.93
CA ASN A 40 7.97 2.77 -8.74
C ASN A 40 6.93 2.31 -7.68
N PHE A 41 5.74 2.88 -7.69
CA PHE A 41 4.69 2.62 -6.70
C PHE A 41 3.40 2.01 -7.26
N GLU A 42 3.29 1.82 -8.58
CA GLU A 42 2.10 1.25 -9.23
C GLU A 42 1.68 -0.10 -8.62
N GLU A 43 2.61 -1.05 -8.50
CA GLU A 43 2.35 -2.37 -7.92
C GLU A 43 1.82 -2.31 -6.47
N ILE A 44 2.20 -1.28 -5.71
CA ILE A 44 1.73 -1.09 -4.33
C ILE A 44 0.29 -0.61 -4.35
N ASN A 45 -0.07 0.33 -5.23
CA ASN A 45 -1.45 0.77 -5.37
C ASN A 45 -2.35 -0.37 -5.83
N THR A 46 -1.93 -1.15 -6.83
CA THR A 46 -2.65 -2.34 -7.29
C THR A 46 -2.83 -3.34 -6.15
N GLY A 47 -1.76 -3.67 -5.43
CA GLY A 47 -1.84 -4.60 -4.30
C GLY A 47 -2.79 -4.13 -3.18
N ILE A 48 -2.83 -2.82 -2.90
CA ILE A 48 -3.80 -2.25 -1.95
C ILE A 48 -5.23 -2.42 -2.48
N GLN A 49 -5.46 -2.13 -3.75
CA GLN A 49 -6.78 -2.26 -4.35
C GLN A 49 -7.28 -3.71 -4.34
N ASP A 50 -6.40 -4.68 -4.55
CA ASP A 50 -6.75 -6.10 -4.44
C ASP A 50 -7.21 -6.45 -3.02
N VAL A 51 -6.51 -5.96 -2.00
CA VAL A 51 -6.89 -6.17 -0.59
C VAL A 51 -8.24 -5.55 -0.29
N LEU A 52 -8.50 -4.33 -0.77
CA LEU A 52 -9.78 -3.65 -0.56
C LEU A 52 -10.92 -4.34 -1.32
N SER A 53 -10.63 -4.84 -2.53
CA SER A 53 -11.61 -5.48 -3.42
C SER A 53 -11.92 -6.92 -3.02
N ALA A 54 -11.09 -7.56 -2.18
CA ALA A 54 -11.36 -8.90 -1.64
C ALA A 54 -12.70 -8.98 -0.88
N ASP A 55 -13.22 -7.85 -0.39
CA ASP A 55 -14.55 -7.75 0.24
C ASP A 55 -15.63 -7.14 -0.67
N GLY A 56 -15.38 -7.06 -1.98
CA GLY A 56 -16.28 -6.42 -2.95
C GLY A 56 -16.30 -4.88 -2.87
N LYS A 57 -15.37 -4.26 -2.14
CA LYS A 57 -15.24 -2.80 -2.09
C LYS A 57 -14.36 -2.33 -3.24
N SER A 58 -14.96 -1.99 -4.38
CA SER A 58 -14.25 -1.27 -5.42
C SER A 58 -14.03 0.19 -4.98
N SER A 59 -12.78 0.63 -4.91
CA SER A 59 -12.45 2.05 -4.85
C SER A 59 -11.85 2.47 -6.18
N GLN A 60 -12.61 3.22 -6.98
CA GLN A 60 -12.04 3.91 -8.13
C GLN A 60 -11.14 5.03 -7.61
N MET A 61 -9.82 4.84 -7.69
CA MET A 61 -8.86 5.92 -7.53
C MET A 61 -8.62 6.55 -8.90
N GLY A 62 -8.77 7.88 -8.96
CA GLY A 62 -8.69 8.69 -10.18
C GLY A 62 -8.10 10.07 -9.87
N GLY A 63 -7.00 10.10 -9.12
CA GLY A 63 -6.26 11.31 -8.76
C GLY A 63 -4.91 11.41 -9.49
N GLN A 64 -4.11 12.42 -9.13
CA GLN A 64 -2.70 12.46 -9.53
C GLN A 64 -1.95 11.30 -8.86
N GLU A 65 -1.12 10.61 -9.63
CA GLU A 65 -0.54 9.28 -9.36
C GLU A 65 0.18 9.11 -8.00
N LEU A 66 0.77 10.19 -7.47
CA LEU A 66 1.44 10.22 -6.17
C LEU A 66 0.48 10.55 -5.02
N ASP A 67 -0.56 11.34 -5.28
CA ASP A 67 -1.71 11.46 -4.37
C ASP A 67 -2.48 10.14 -4.27
N ASP A 68 -2.48 9.33 -5.33
CA ASP A 68 -3.07 8.00 -5.31
C ASP A 68 -2.34 7.06 -4.34
N LEU A 69 -1.02 7.17 -4.17
CA LEU A 69 -0.28 6.39 -3.17
C LEU A 69 -0.67 6.75 -1.73
N VAL A 70 -0.79 8.05 -1.44
CA VAL A 70 -1.22 8.53 -0.12
C VAL A 70 -2.68 8.17 0.13
N SER A 71 -3.54 8.31 -0.88
CA SER A 71 -4.95 7.94 -0.81
C SER A 71 -5.13 6.43 -0.62
N SER A 72 -4.37 5.61 -1.35
CA SER A 72 -4.37 4.15 -1.21
C SER A 72 -3.95 3.71 0.19
N SER A 73 -2.84 4.26 0.69
CA SER A 73 -2.35 3.92 2.03
C SER A 73 -3.31 4.37 3.14
N ARG A 74 -4.02 5.50 2.94
CA ARG A 74 -5.10 5.93 3.85
C ARG A 74 -6.30 4.98 3.80
N ALA A 75 -6.73 4.57 2.61
CA ALA A 75 -7.83 3.63 2.44
C ALA A 75 -7.52 2.28 3.10
N LEU A 76 -6.29 1.79 2.92
CA LEU A 76 -5.81 0.59 3.59
C LEU A 76 -5.83 0.73 5.13
N LEU A 77 -5.39 1.86 5.66
CA LEU A 77 -5.46 2.13 7.10
C LEU A 77 -6.91 2.08 7.62
N GLY A 78 -7.84 2.79 6.96
CA GLY A 78 -9.25 2.75 7.35
C GLY A 78 -9.87 1.36 7.21
N TYR A 79 -9.40 0.57 6.24
CA TYR A 79 -9.82 -0.82 6.09
C TYR A 79 -9.36 -1.70 7.25
N VAL A 80 -8.09 -1.64 7.65
CA VAL A 80 -7.59 -2.45 8.79
C VAL A 80 -8.15 -2.02 10.15
N GLU A 81 -8.62 -0.77 10.26
CA GLU A 81 -9.29 -0.30 11.48
C GLU A 81 -10.55 -1.09 11.81
N VAL A 82 -11.29 -1.54 10.79
CA VAL A 82 -12.57 -2.24 10.92
C VAL A 82 -12.47 -3.76 10.83
N LEU A 83 -11.31 -4.33 10.50
CA LEU A 83 -11.12 -5.78 10.43
C LEU A 83 -10.99 -6.40 11.82
N SER A 84 -11.70 -7.51 12.05
CA SER A 84 -11.49 -8.38 13.23
C SER A 84 -10.19 -9.19 13.12
N GLU A 85 -9.74 -9.78 14.22
CA GLU A 85 -8.56 -10.66 14.19
C GLU A 85 -8.80 -11.94 13.37
N GLU A 86 -10.04 -12.47 13.40
CA GLU A 86 -10.46 -13.60 12.57
C GLU A 86 -10.37 -13.26 11.08
N GLN A 87 -10.85 -12.08 10.69
CA GLN A 87 -10.77 -11.62 9.29
C GLN A 87 -9.32 -11.41 8.86
N LEU A 88 -8.45 -10.91 9.74
CA LEU A 88 -7.02 -10.77 9.43
C LEU A 88 -6.33 -12.12 9.18
N ARG A 89 -6.76 -13.17 9.86
CA ARG A 89 -6.25 -14.54 9.70
C ARG A 89 -6.90 -15.31 8.56
N GLU A 90 -8.02 -14.82 8.02
CA GLU A 90 -8.71 -15.44 6.89
C GLU A 90 -7.77 -15.52 5.68
N GLU A 91 -7.68 -16.72 5.11
CA GLU A 91 -6.97 -16.95 3.87
C GLU A 91 -7.87 -16.67 2.67
N VAL A 92 -7.49 -15.70 1.84
CA VAL A 92 -8.21 -15.33 0.63
C VAL A 92 -7.29 -15.42 -0.60
N PRO A 93 -7.84 -15.68 -1.79
CA PRO A 93 -7.06 -15.68 -3.01
C PRO A 93 -6.65 -14.25 -3.40
N TYR A 94 -5.38 -14.07 -3.75
CA TYR A 94 -4.84 -12.84 -4.32
C TYR A 94 -4.13 -13.15 -5.63
N SER A 95 -4.27 -12.26 -6.62
CA SER A 95 -3.50 -12.34 -7.87
C SER A 95 -2.19 -11.58 -7.70
N LEU A 96 -1.05 -12.29 -7.75
CA LEU A 96 0.27 -11.69 -7.64
C LEU A 96 0.96 -11.68 -9.01
N PRO A 97 1.60 -10.57 -9.41
CA PRO A 97 2.23 -10.45 -10.73
C PRO A 97 3.24 -11.56 -11.09
N SER A 98 3.96 -12.09 -10.09
CA SER A 98 5.04 -13.08 -10.28
C SER A 98 4.65 -14.51 -9.93
N GLU A 99 3.56 -14.71 -9.19
CA GLU A 99 3.19 -16.00 -8.59
C GLU A 99 1.81 -16.50 -9.06
N GLY A 100 1.04 -15.68 -9.76
CA GLY A 100 -0.33 -16.00 -10.15
C GLY A 100 -1.28 -15.92 -8.96
N GLU A 101 -2.32 -16.75 -8.94
CA GLU A 101 -3.24 -16.82 -7.80
C GLU A 101 -2.58 -17.52 -6.61
N VAL A 102 -2.39 -16.77 -5.53
CA VAL A 102 -1.84 -17.26 -4.27
C VAL A 102 -2.86 -17.07 -3.17
N LYS A 103 -3.12 -18.14 -2.42
CA LYS A 103 -3.95 -18.09 -1.23
C LYS A 103 -3.07 -17.74 -0.02
N MET A 104 -3.39 -16.65 0.67
CA MET A 104 -2.67 -16.23 1.87
C MET A 104 -3.57 -15.42 2.80
N SER A 105 -3.13 -15.25 4.05
CA SER A 105 -3.88 -14.44 5.02
C SER A 105 -3.92 -12.97 4.59
N ARG A 106 -5.01 -12.28 4.93
CA ARG A 106 -5.09 -10.82 4.73
C ARG A 106 -3.94 -10.12 5.43
N TYR A 107 -3.61 -10.56 6.65
CA TYR A 107 -2.48 -10.05 7.42
C TYR A 107 -1.16 -10.13 6.65
N ASP A 108 -0.84 -11.31 6.08
CA ASP A 108 0.42 -11.51 5.36
C ASP A 108 0.47 -10.68 4.08
N ARG A 109 -0.65 -10.60 3.35
CA ARG A 109 -0.72 -9.77 2.14
C ARG A 109 -0.51 -8.30 2.45
N ILE A 110 -1.20 -7.77 3.47
CA ILE A 110 -1.07 -6.37 3.91
C ILE A 110 0.37 -6.09 4.36
N LYS A 111 0.95 -6.99 5.15
CA LYS A 111 2.34 -6.87 5.60
C LYS A 111 3.31 -6.85 4.42
N GLN A 112 3.14 -7.73 3.44
CA GLN A 112 3.97 -7.79 2.23
C GLN A 112 3.93 -6.45 1.47
N ILE A 113 2.73 -5.88 1.28
CA ILE A 113 2.54 -4.57 0.64
C ILE A 113 3.33 -3.48 1.38
N ILE A 114 3.25 -3.43 2.71
CA ILE A 114 3.92 -2.40 3.52
C ILE A 114 5.45 -2.56 3.50
N VAL A 115 5.94 -3.79 3.56
CA VAL A 115 7.37 -4.08 3.44
C VAL A 115 7.88 -3.66 2.07
N TYR A 116 7.16 -4.02 1.01
CA TYR A 116 7.53 -3.63 -0.34
C TYR A 116 7.47 -2.11 -0.55
N SER A 117 6.45 -1.45 -0.02
CA SER A 117 6.35 0.01 0.00
C SER A 117 7.53 0.67 0.71
N THR A 118 7.99 0.11 1.82
CA THR A 118 9.20 0.57 2.52
C THR A 118 10.45 0.41 1.67
N TYR A 119 10.62 -0.74 1.03
CA TYR A 119 11.72 -1.00 0.11
C TYR A 119 11.74 -0.01 -1.06
N ARG A 120 10.59 0.18 -1.74
CA ARG A 120 10.46 1.11 -2.87
C ARG A 120 10.74 2.56 -2.45
N ARG A 121 10.34 2.99 -1.24
CA ARG A 121 10.75 4.30 -0.69
C ARG A 121 12.25 4.42 -0.48
N GLY A 122 12.89 3.36 0.03
CA GLY A 122 14.35 3.33 0.18
C GLY A 122 15.09 3.49 -1.14
N LEU A 123 14.61 2.86 -2.21
CA LEU A 123 15.17 3.07 -3.56
C LEU A 123 15.02 4.51 -4.04
N VAL A 124 13.90 5.16 -3.74
CA VAL A 124 13.67 6.56 -4.11
C VAL A 124 14.72 7.48 -3.48
N GLN A 125 15.11 7.24 -2.23
CA GLN A 125 16.13 8.02 -1.55
C GLN A 125 17.52 7.90 -2.18
N LEU A 126 17.77 6.93 -3.07
CA LEU A 126 19.03 6.83 -3.81
C LEU A 126 19.10 7.80 -5.00
N PHE A 127 17.97 8.35 -5.43
CA PHE A 127 17.88 9.31 -6.53
C PHE A 127 17.95 10.78 -6.07
N PHE A 128 18.00 11.03 -4.76
CA PHE A 128 18.07 12.36 -4.13
C PHE A 128 19.29 12.48 -3.21
#